data_AF-A0A2N0ZX35-F1
#
_entry.id   AF-A0A2N0ZX35-F1
#
_cell.length_a   1.000
_cell.length_b   1.000
_cell.length_c   1.000
_cell.angle_alpha   90.00
_cell.angle_beta   90.00
_cell.angle_gamma   90.00
#
_symmetry.space_group_name_H-M   'P 1'
#
loop_
_entity.id
_entity.type
_entity.pdbx_description
1 polymer ?
#
loop_
_entity_poly.entity_id
_entity_poly.type
_entity_poly.pdbx_seq_one_letter_code
_entity_poly.pdbx_strand_id
1 'polypeptide(L)'
;MITGKDIAIAAKKDLESFFEDEANFTLNLELDSNSVQHASVVGIGDKLRVRLSRDFCSAQVSGIDDLHYFLFVVSHEIAHYLHSHNEHKDESDYDSKSVEAFADFFGARVMMTLLTYGQRFIEFYEELEFIFHSGDVLNSIGCAISRLAETLFNTRSDLYSNRITRVGHCSAGITSFLDKQFSSINVQRSMDVLTRIYTAGNLPTIFKLEAEQFNMDPNLILRSDEIHKNIQGIDLGITKGVKPFFAIFIGTSYSSTEASRNMQMSIRRSLAQKQGFDIPELT
;
A
#
# COMPACT_ATOMS: atom_id res chain seq x y z
N MET A 1 23.76 -8.54 7.17
CA MET A 1 22.96 -9.39 6.28
C MET A 1 21.52 -9.26 6.74
N ILE A 2 20.72 -8.56 5.97
CA ILE A 2 19.33 -8.25 6.27
C ILE A 2 18.45 -9.43 5.81
N THR A 3 17.43 -9.77 6.60
CA THR A 3 16.45 -10.82 6.29
C THR A 3 15.03 -10.26 6.24
N GLY A 4 14.07 -11.02 5.70
CA GLY A 4 12.66 -10.63 5.73
C GLY A 4 12.13 -10.43 7.17
N LYS A 5 12.68 -11.14 8.15
CA LYS A 5 12.39 -10.93 9.57
C LYS A 5 12.85 -9.56 10.06
N ASP A 6 14.03 -9.11 9.64
CA ASP A 6 14.57 -7.81 10.01
C ASP A 6 13.71 -6.68 9.42
N ILE A 7 13.24 -6.83 8.17
CA ILE A 7 12.30 -5.89 7.52
C ILE A 7 11.00 -5.77 8.33
N ALA A 8 10.41 -6.89 8.76
CA ALA A 8 9.17 -6.86 9.54
C ALA A 8 9.33 -6.22 10.91
N ILE A 9 10.44 -6.50 11.61
CA ILE A 9 10.75 -5.90 12.91
C ILE A 9 11.02 -4.40 12.77
N ALA A 10 11.73 -3.99 11.70
CA ALA A 10 11.95 -2.59 11.38
C ALA A 10 10.63 -1.86 11.11
N ALA A 11 9.76 -2.44 10.26
CA ALA A 11 8.43 -1.90 9.96
C ALA A 11 7.58 -1.73 11.22
N LYS A 12 7.59 -2.71 12.14
CA LYS A 12 6.92 -2.58 13.44
C LYS A 12 7.43 -1.38 14.23
N LYS A 13 8.74 -1.30 14.44
CA LYS A 13 9.35 -0.24 15.27
C LYS A 13 9.08 1.15 14.70
N ASP A 14 9.28 1.32 13.39
CA ASP A 14 9.07 2.59 12.73
C ASP A 14 7.58 2.96 12.71
N LEU A 15 6.70 2.01 12.37
CA LEU A 15 5.25 2.26 12.39
C LEU A 15 4.76 2.67 13.78
N GLU A 16 5.15 1.96 14.84
CA GLU A 16 4.75 2.29 16.22
C GLU A 16 5.22 3.68 16.63
N SER A 17 6.38 4.12 16.16
CA SER A 17 6.89 5.48 16.42
C SER A 17 6.02 6.58 15.80
N PHE A 18 5.18 6.25 14.81
CA PHE A 18 4.27 7.18 14.14
C PHE A 18 2.97 7.44 14.93
N PHE A 19 2.79 6.75 16.06
CA PHE A 19 1.65 6.92 16.97
C PHE A 19 2.08 7.68 18.22
N GLU A 20 1.11 8.35 18.85
CA GLU A 20 1.26 8.97 20.18
C GLU A 20 1.45 7.88 21.24
N ASP A 21 2.32 8.13 22.22
CA ASP A 21 2.65 7.14 23.26
C ASP A 21 1.40 6.77 24.08
N GLU A 22 0.51 7.73 24.34
CA GLU A 22 -0.73 7.54 25.07
C GLU A 22 -1.74 6.65 24.34
N ALA A 23 -1.60 6.49 23.02
CA ALA A 23 -2.46 5.62 22.23
C ALA A 23 -2.15 4.13 22.47
N ASN A 24 -0.98 3.81 23.03
CA ASN A 24 -0.51 2.44 23.27
C ASN A 24 -0.64 1.54 22.02
N PHE A 25 -0.48 2.12 20.83
CA PHE A 25 -0.56 1.36 19.58
C PHE A 25 0.56 0.33 19.53
N THR A 26 0.21 -0.90 19.19
CA THR A 26 1.15 -1.99 18.99
C THR A 26 0.82 -2.72 17.70
N LEU A 27 1.81 -2.93 16.83
CA LEU A 27 1.71 -3.84 15.70
C LEU A 27 2.10 -5.25 16.15
N ASN A 28 1.13 -6.14 16.32
CA ASN A 28 1.41 -7.51 16.72
C ASN A 28 1.98 -8.31 15.54
N LEU A 29 3.11 -8.99 15.74
CA LEU A 29 3.74 -9.85 14.75
C LEU A 29 3.80 -11.31 15.25
N GLU A 30 3.40 -12.26 14.41
CA GLU A 30 3.70 -13.68 14.55
C GLU A 30 4.79 -14.05 13.54
N LEU A 31 6.04 -14.16 14.01
CA LEU A 31 7.21 -14.47 13.18
C LEU A 31 7.48 -15.97 13.13
N ASP A 32 8.14 -16.44 12.07
CA ASP A 32 8.59 -17.83 11.90
C ASP A 32 7.46 -18.87 11.93
N SER A 33 6.26 -18.48 11.47
CA SER A 33 5.08 -19.35 11.44
C SER A 33 5.25 -20.50 10.45
N ASN A 34 4.63 -21.66 10.73
CA ASN A 34 4.57 -22.80 9.80
C ASN A 34 3.44 -22.64 8.75
N SER A 35 2.95 -21.41 8.55
CA SER A 35 1.94 -21.10 7.53
C SER A 35 2.47 -21.38 6.12
N VAL A 36 1.59 -21.90 5.25
CA VAL A 36 1.87 -22.06 3.82
C VAL A 36 1.92 -20.70 3.11
N GLN A 37 1.14 -19.72 3.59
CA GLN A 37 1.20 -18.35 3.09
C GLN A 37 2.41 -17.63 3.66
N HIS A 38 3.14 -16.89 2.81
CA HIS A 38 4.30 -16.10 3.22
C HIS A 38 3.96 -15.00 4.24
N ALA A 39 2.82 -14.34 4.05
CA ALA A 39 2.33 -13.28 4.89
C ALA A 39 0.79 -13.32 4.92
N SER A 40 0.19 -12.91 6.05
CA SER A 40 -1.27 -12.80 6.22
C SER A 40 -1.59 -12.05 7.51
N VAL A 41 -2.70 -11.31 7.57
CA VAL A 41 -3.30 -10.85 8.82
C VAL A 41 -4.24 -11.91 9.38
N VAL A 42 -4.13 -12.21 10.68
CA VAL A 42 -4.96 -13.22 11.35
C VAL A 42 -5.45 -12.74 12.71
N GLY A 43 -6.59 -13.29 13.13
CA GLY A 43 -7.25 -12.89 14.37
C GLY A 43 -8.11 -11.62 14.21
N ILE A 44 -8.73 -11.21 15.31
CA ILE A 44 -9.59 -10.02 15.47
C ILE A 44 -9.37 -9.43 16.87
N GLY A 45 -9.68 -8.15 17.06
CA GLY A 45 -9.48 -7.44 18.35
C GLY A 45 -8.07 -7.66 18.92
N ASP A 46 -7.97 -8.02 20.19
CA ASP A 46 -6.69 -8.24 20.89
C ASP A 46 -5.83 -9.37 20.31
N LYS A 47 -6.40 -10.23 19.46
CA LYS A 47 -5.68 -11.34 18.80
C LYS A 47 -5.22 -11.01 17.38
N LEU A 48 -5.60 -9.84 16.86
CA LEU A 48 -5.20 -9.36 15.55
C LEU A 48 -3.68 -9.25 15.48
N ARG A 49 -3.08 -9.80 14.43
CA ARG A 49 -1.62 -9.79 14.19
C ARG A 49 -1.29 -10.04 12.73
N VAL A 50 -0.16 -9.48 12.30
CA VAL A 50 0.48 -9.84 11.02
C VAL A 50 1.30 -11.10 11.25
N ARG A 51 1.04 -12.15 10.49
CA ARG A 51 1.72 -13.44 10.56
C ARG A 51 2.61 -13.62 9.34
N LEU A 52 3.87 -13.95 9.58
CA LEU A 52 4.90 -14.17 8.56
C LEU A 52 5.45 -15.59 8.66
N SER A 53 5.58 -16.27 7.52
CA SER A 53 6.09 -17.64 7.49
C SER A 53 7.58 -17.71 7.75
N ARG A 54 8.07 -18.89 8.14
CA ARG A 54 9.51 -19.17 8.27
C ARG A 54 10.28 -18.85 6.98
N ASP A 55 9.71 -19.17 5.82
CA ASP A 55 10.35 -18.92 4.54
C ASP A 55 10.49 -17.40 4.29
N PHE A 56 9.46 -16.62 4.62
CA PHE A 56 9.56 -15.16 4.55
C PHE A 56 10.62 -14.62 5.53
N CYS A 57 10.57 -15.07 6.79
CA CYS A 57 11.47 -14.59 7.83
C CYS A 57 12.94 -14.93 7.57
N SER A 58 13.23 -16.09 6.99
CA SER A 58 14.60 -16.56 6.72
C SER A 58 15.16 -16.11 5.37
N ALA A 59 14.33 -15.60 4.46
CA ALA A 59 14.79 -15.14 3.17
C ALA A 59 15.71 -13.92 3.30
N GLN A 60 16.79 -13.92 2.51
CA GLN A 60 17.80 -12.88 2.52
C GLN A 60 17.39 -11.70 1.65
N VAL A 61 17.69 -10.50 2.14
CA VAL A 61 17.56 -9.24 1.40
C VAL A 61 18.96 -8.90 0.87
N SER A 62 19.18 -9.13 -0.42
CA SER A 62 20.51 -9.01 -1.04
C SER A 62 20.79 -7.63 -1.65
N GLY A 63 19.75 -6.79 -1.78
CA GLY A 63 19.85 -5.45 -2.33
C GLY A 63 18.56 -4.66 -2.16
N ILE A 64 18.53 -3.45 -2.71
CA ILE A 64 17.42 -2.51 -2.56
C ILE A 64 16.10 -3.04 -3.16
N ASP A 65 16.16 -3.74 -4.30
CA ASP A 65 14.98 -4.32 -4.95
C ASP A 65 14.32 -5.40 -4.06
N ASP A 66 15.14 -6.22 -3.39
CA ASP A 66 14.64 -7.16 -2.39
C ASP A 66 14.02 -6.40 -1.22
N LEU A 67 14.70 -5.37 -0.70
CA LEU A 67 14.19 -4.58 0.43
C LEU A 67 12.79 -4.02 0.14
N HIS A 68 12.59 -3.40 -1.03
CA HIS A 68 11.29 -2.89 -1.44
C HIS A 68 10.26 -4.00 -1.65
N TYR A 69 10.64 -5.14 -2.23
CA TYR A 69 9.74 -6.28 -2.39
C TYR A 69 9.26 -6.82 -1.05
N PHE A 70 10.17 -7.08 -0.10
CA PHE A 70 9.82 -7.57 1.23
C PHE A 70 8.99 -6.52 2.00
N LEU A 71 9.35 -5.25 1.90
CA LEU A 71 8.62 -4.18 2.57
C LEU A 71 7.22 -3.99 1.99
N PHE A 72 7.01 -4.16 0.68
CA PHE A 72 5.68 -4.13 0.08
C PHE A 72 4.77 -5.18 0.69
N VAL A 73 5.25 -6.42 0.80
CA VAL A 73 4.49 -7.53 1.39
C VAL A 73 4.10 -7.19 2.83
N VAL A 74 5.06 -6.75 3.65
CA VAL A 74 4.79 -6.36 5.04
C VAL A 74 3.81 -5.18 5.10
N SER A 75 3.97 -4.18 4.23
CA SER A 75 3.14 -2.97 4.25
C SER A 75 1.71 -3.25 3.79
N HIS A 76 1.51 -4.18 2.86
CA HIS A 76 0.20 -4.68 2.48
C HIS A 76 -0.51 -5.33 3.69
N GLU A 77 0.17 -6.21 4.43
CA GLU A 77 -0.41 -6.80 5.65
C GLU A 77 -0.66 -5.74 6.75
N ILE A 78 0.23 -4.75 6.88
CA ILE A 78 0.01 -3.61 7.79
C ILE A 78 -1.26 -2.84 7.37
N ALA A 79 -1.54 -2.71 6.07
CA ALA A 79 -2.77 -2.07 5.61
C ALA A 79 -4.01 -2.83 6.11
N HIS A 80 -4.03 -4.17 6.00
CA HIS A 80 -5.10 -4.98 6.58
C HIS A 80 -5.20 -4.81 8.10
N TYR A 81 -4.05 -4.75 8.80
CA TYR A 81 -4.00 -4.57 10.24
C TYR A 81 -4.58 -3.21 10.68
N LEU A 82 -4.15 -2.11 10.07
CA LEU A 82 -4.59 -0.75 10.42
C LEU A 82 -6.05 -0.49 10.07
N HIS A 83 -6.62 -1.27 9.15
CA HIS A 83 -8.03 -1.17 8.76
C HIS A 83 -8.90 -2.23 9.41
N SER A 84 -8.35 -3.06 10.31
CA SER A 84 -9.06 -4.20 10.91
C SER A 84 -9.85 -5.01 9.88
N HIS A 85 -9.30 -5.25 8.68
CA HIS A 85 -10.04 -5.90 7.59
C HIS A 85 -10.60 -7.27 8.00
N ASN A 86 -9.94 -7.98 8.91
CA ASN A 86 -10.40 -9.26 9.44
C ASN A 86 -11.68 -9.19 10.29
N GLU A 87 -12.09 -7.99 10.72
CA GLU A 87 -13.36 -7.77 11.43
C GLU A 87 -14.54 -7.65 10.46
N HIS A 88 -14.27 -7.38 9.19
CA HIS A 88 -15.26 -7.47 8.13
C HIS A 88 -15.43 -8.92 7.70
N LYS A 89 -16.69 -9.33 7.50
CA LYS A 89 -17.03 -10.62 6.94
C LYS A 89 -17.53 -10.39 5.53
N ASP A 90 -16.72 -10.78 4.55
CA ASP A 90 -17.06 -10.68 3.13
C ASP A 90 -18.40 -11.38 2.85
N GLU A 91 -19.29 -10.66 2.18
CA GLU A 91 -20.59 -11.17 1.72
C GLU A 91 -20.52 -11.63 0.26
N SER A 92 -19.46 -11.24 -0.45
CA SER A 92 -19.21 -11.60 -1.85
C SER A 92 -17.72 -11.51 -2.21
N ASP A 93 -17.32 -12.13 -3.32
CA ASP A 93 -15.97 -11.98 -3.90
C ASP A 93 -15.63 -10.51 -4.20
N TYR A 94 -16.66 -9.68 -4.37
CA TYR A 94 -16.51 -8.25 -4.59
C TYR A 94 -15.95 -7.52 -3.37
N ASP A 95 -16.35 -7.95 -2.18
CA ASP A 95 -15.83 -7.40 -0.92
C ASP A 95 -14.34 -7.73 -0.79
N SER A 96 -13.98 -8.99 -1.05
CA SER A 96 -12.58 -9.42 -1.06
C SER A 96 -11.74 -8.60 -2.04
N LYS A 97 -12.21 -8.40 -3.28
CA LYS A 97 -11.52 -7.57 -4.27
C LYS A 97 -11.34 -6.14 -3.82
N SER A 98 -12.37 -5.53 -3.25
CA SER A 98 -12.33 -4.16 -2.75
C SER A 98 -11.34 -4.00 -1.60
N VAL A 99 -11.36 -4.92 -0.65
CA VAL A 99 -10.46 -4.96 0.51
C VAL A 99 -9.00 -5.12 0.07
N GLU A 100 -8.73 -6.05 -0.84
CA GLU A 100 -7.39 -6.31 -1.39
C GLU A 100 -6.86 -5.16 -2.25
N ALA A 101 -7.71 -4.59 -3.12
CA ALA A 101 -7.37 -3.42 -3.92
C ALA A 101 -6.98 -2.23 -3.03
N PHE A 102 -7.72 -2.04 -1.93
CA PHE A 102 -7.40 -1.02 -0.96
C PHE A 102 -6.12 -1.32 -0.19
N ALA A 103 -5.88 -2.57 0.20
CA ALA A 103 -4.65 -2.98 0.86
C ALA A 103 -3.41 -2.77 -0.02
N ASP A 104 -3.50 -3.00 -1.34
CA ASP A 104 -2.44 -2.66 -2.29
C ASP A 104 -2.17 -1.14 -2.34
N PHE A 105 -3.23 -0.34 -2.46
CA PHE A 105 -3.13 1.12 -2.47
C PHE A 105 -2.58 1.69 -1.17
N PHE A 106 -3.14 1.31 -0.03
CA PHE A 106 -2.77 1.83 1.27
C PHE A 106 -1.44 1.24 1.75
N GLY A 107 -1.18 -0.03 1.45
CA GLY A 107 0.10 -0.68 1.72
C GLY A 107 1.25 0.02 1.01
N ALA A 108 1.06 0.44 -0.24
CA ALA A 108 2.05 1.27 -0.93
C ALA A 108 2.29 2.63 -0.23
N ARG A 109 1.26 3.25 0.34
CA ARG A 109 1.41 4.47 1.15
C ARG A 109 2.15 4.22 2.47
N VAL A 110 1.84 3.12 3.16
CA VAL A 110 2.55 2.69 4.37
C VAL A 110 4.02 2.49 4.05
N MET A 111 4.33 1.74 2.99
CA MET A 111 5.70 1.53 2.52
C MET A 111 6.42 2.86 2.32
N MET A 112 5.85 3.77 1.52
CA MET A 112 6.47 5.07 1.25
C MET A 112 6.68 5.89 2.52
N THR A 113 5.76 5.81 3.48
CA THR A 113 5.88 6.50 4.78
C THR A 113 7.03 5.93 5.61
N LEU A 114 7.13 4.59 5.68
CA LEU A 114 8.23 3.90 6.35
C LEU A 114 9.58 4.22 5.70
N LEU A 115 9.66 4.19 4.37
CA LEU A 115 10.89 4.51 3.64
C LEU A 115 11.33 5.98 3.83
N THR A 116 10.38 6.90 3.93
CA THR A 116 10.67 8.34 4.00
C THR A 116 11.00 8.81 5.42
N TYR A 117 10.34 8.25 6.44
CA TYR A 117 10.41 8.75 7.81
C TYR A 117 10.81 7.70 8.85
N GLY A 118 10.85 6.43 8.48
CA GLY A 118 11.24 5.34 9.36
C GLY A 118 12.75 5.34 9.56
N GLN A 119 13.19 5.48 10.82
CA GLN A 119 14.61 5.52 11.15
C GLN A 119 15.32 4.22 10.76
N ARG A 120 14.66 3.08 10.88
CA ARG A 120 15.26 1.78 10.52
C ARG A 120 15.40 1.60 9.02
N PHE A 121 14.48 2.13 8.22
CA PHE A 121 14.62 2.08 6.76
C PHE A 121 15.68 3.05 6.24
N ILE A 122 15.87 4.20 6.90
CA ILE A 122 17.01 5.07 6.63
C ILE A 122 18.33 4.31 6.91
N GLU A 123 18.44 3.63 8.04
CA GLU A 123 19.61 2.79 8.38
C GLU A 123 19.85 1.68 7.34
N PHE A 124 18.80 1.01 6.84
CA PHE A 124 18.96 0.00 5.79
C PHE A 124 19.42 0.58 4.45
N TYR A 125 18.97 1.78 4.10
CA TYR A 125 19.44 2.45 2.89
C TYR A 125 20.93 2.78 2.99
N GLU A 126 21.39 3.22 4.17
CA GLU A 126 22.81 3.45 4.44
C GLU A 126 23.62 2.14 4.38
N GLU A 127 23.14 1.05 4.98
CA GLU A 127 23.80 -0.28 4.93
C GLU A 127 23.91 -0.81 3.49
N LEU A 128 22.91 -0.53 2.65
CA LEU A 128 22.87 -0.94 1.24
C LEU A 128 23.55 0.08 0.30
N GLU A 129 24.17 1.13 0.84
CA GLU A 129 24.81 2.22 0.08
C GLU A 129 23.88 2.86 -0.97
N PHE A 130 22.57 2.92 -0.66
CA PHE A 130 21.54 3.37 -1.59
C PHE A 130 21.08 4.81 -1.28
N ILE A 131 21.04 5.67 -2.31
CA ILE A 131 20.70 7.09 -2.15
C ILE A 131 19.18 7.30 -2.29
N PHE A 132 18.50 7.64 -1.18
CA PHE A 132 17.04 7.81 -1.15
C PHE A 132 16.49 8.92 -2.08
N HIS A 133 17.25 10.00 -2.31
CA HIS A 133 16.73 11.14 -3.09
C HIS A 133 16.93 11.02 -4.61
N SER A 134 17.37 9.87 -5.12
CA SER A 134 17.51 9.67 -6.57
C SER A 134 16.21 9.14 -7.19
N GLY A 135 16.07 9.31 -8.51
CA GLY A 135 15.01 8.66 -9.27
C GLY A 135 15.10 7.12 -9.24
N ASP A 136 16.21 6.57 -8.74
CA ASP A 136 16.42 5.13 -8.65
C ASP A 136 15.58 4.47 -7.57
N VAL A 137 15.12 5.21 -6.54
CA VAL A 137 14.12 4.69 -5.60
C VAL A 137 12.88 4.22 -6.36
N LEU A 138 12.37 5.04 -7.26
CA LEU A 138 11.17 4.70 -8.03
C LEU A 138 11.42 3.55 -9.02
N ASN A 139 12.64 3.45 -9.55
CA ASN A 139 13.03 2.33 -10.40
C ASN A 139 13.03 1.01 -9.60
N SER A 140 13.63 1.03 -8.41
CA SER A 140 13.70 -0.13 -7.52
C SER A 140 12.32 -0.56 -7.00
N ILE A 141 11.48 0.41 -6.61
CA ILE A 141 10.07 0.20 -6.30
C ILE A 141 9.32 -0.42 -7.50
N GLY A 142 9.60 0.06 -8.72
CA GLY A 142 9.08 -0.53 -9.94
C GLY A 142 9.48 -2.00 -10.11
N CYS A 143 10.74 -2.34 -9.88
CA CYS A 143 11.23 -3.72 -9.91
C CYS A 143 10.54 -4.60 -8.86
N ALA A 144 10.35 -4.08 -7.64
CA ALA A 144 9.62 -4.78 -6.58
C ALA A 144 8.15 -5.06 -6.98
N ILE A 145 7.45 -4.06 -7.53
CA ILE A 145 6.08 -4.22 -8.04
C ILE A 145 6.02 -5.22 -9.20
N SER A 146 7.01 -5.18 -10.10
CA SER A 146 7.16 -6.16 -11.19
C SER A 146 7.25 -7.59 -10.64
N ARG A 147 8.07 -7.80 -9.61
CA ARG A 147 8.20 -9.10 -8.95
C ARG A 147 6.90 -9.53 -8.27
N LEU A 148 6.18 -8.64 -7.59
CA LEU A 148 4.84 -8.94 -7.04
C LEU A 148 3.88 -9.39 -8.14
N ALA A 149 3.90 -8.73 -9.31
CA ALA A 149 3.06 -9.07 -10.45
C ALA A 149 3.35 -10.46 -11.04
N GLU A 150 4.61 -10.90 -10.97
CA GLU A 150 5.05 -12.21 -11.44
C GLU A 150 4.77 -13.32 -10.42
N THR A 151 4.83 -13.01 -9.13
CA THR A 151 4.71 -13.98 -8.04
C THR A 151 3.32 -13.94 -7.37
N LEU A 152 3.07 -12.95 -6.51
CA LEU A 152 1.93 -12.92 -5.59
C LEU A 152 0.62 -12.51 -6.28
N PHE A 153 0.67 -11.64 -7.28
CA PHE A 153 -0.54 -11.19 -7.98
C PHE A 153 -0.96 -12.12 -9.12
N ASN A 154 -0.08 -13.03 -9.55
CA ASN A 154 -0.38 -14.01 -10.58
C ASN A 154 -1.20 -15.17 -10.00
N THR A 155 -2.43 -14.87 -9.59
CA THR A 155 -3.37 -15.81 -8.99
C THR A 155 -4.53 -16.09 -9.92
N ARG A 156 -5.09 -17.30 -9.83
CA ARG A 156 -6.32 -17.71 -10.54
C ARG A 156 -7.58 -17.57 -9.68
N SER A 157 -7.43 -17.03 -8.47
CA SER A 157 -8.56 -16.87 -7.55
C SER A 157 -9.41 -15.68 -7.96
N ASP A 158 -10.72 -15.89 -8.07
CA ASP A 158 -11.70 -14.84 -8.33
C ASP A 158 -11.88 -13.88 -7.14
N LEU A 159 -11.23 -14.10 -6.01
CA LEU A 159 -11.24 -13.20 -4.85
C LEU A 159 -10.31 -11.99 -5.01
N TYR A 160 -9.44 -12.01 -6.03
CA TYR A 160 -8.47 -10.93 -6.27
C TYR A 160 -8.73 -10.26 -7.61
N SER A 161 -8.40 -8.98 -7.70
CA SER A 161 -8.29 -8.28 -8.98
C SER A 161 -7.13 -8.87 -9.80
N ASN A 162 -7.21 -8.75 -11.13
CA ASN A 162 -6.11 -9.15 -12.00
C ASN A 162 -4.82 -8.37 -11.65
N ARG A 163 -3.66 -8.94 -11.99
CA ARG A 163 -2.36 -8.38 -11.62
C ARG A 163 -2.09 -6.98 -12.17
N ILE A 164 -2.60 -6.62 -13.35
CA ILE A 164 -2.44 -5.26 -13.90
C ILE A 164 -3.18 -4.25 -13.03
N THR A 165 -4.41 -4.57 -12.64
CA THR A 165 -5.22 -3.72 -11.76
C THR A 165 -4.54 -3.55 -10.40
N ARG A 166 -4.00 -4.63 -9.81
CA ARG A 166 -3.24 -4.57 -8.54
C ARG A 166 -2.00 -3.69 -8.63
N VAL A 167 -1.22 -3.82 -9.70
CA VAL A 167 -0.08 -2.93 -10.01
C VAL A 167 -0.54 -1.46 -10.09
N GLY A 168 -1.69 -1.20 -10.71
CA GLY A 168 -2.32 0.12 -10.74
C GLY A 168 -2.63 0.69 -9.35
N HIS A 169 -3.16 -0.13 -8.44
CA HIS A 169 -3.43 0.29 -7.06
C HIS A 169 -2.15 0.64 -6.29
N CYS A 170 -1.09 -0.17 -6.42
CA CYS A 170 0.23 0.15 -5.84
C CYS A 170 0.75 1.51 -6.35
N SER A 171 0.72 1.72 -7.67
CA SER A 171 1.13 2.98 -8.30
C SER A 171 0.29 4.18 -7.84
N ALA A 172 -1.02 4.00 -7.69
CA ALA A 172 -1.91 5.03 -7.16
C ALA A 172 -1.59 5.38 -5.69
N GLY A 173 -1.17 4.39 -4.89
CA GLY A 173 -0.73 4.61 -3.51
C GLY A 173 0.55 5.45 -3.44
N ILE A 174 1.54 5.14 -4.28
CA ILE A 174 2.81 5.89 -4.35
C ILE A 174 2.57 7.33 -4.81
N THR A 175 1.80 7.54 -5.88
CA THR A 175 1.48 8.90 -6.35
C THR A 175 0.69 9.67 -5.30
N SER A 176 -0.27 9.04 -4.63
CA SER A 176 -1.01 9.64 -3.52
C SER A 176 -0.11 10.03 -2.34
N PHE A 177 0.93 9.26 -2.04
CA PHE A 177 1.90 9.63 -1.01
C PHE A 177 2.68 10.89 -1.43
N LEU A 178 3.21 10.92 -2.65
CA LEU A 178 4.01 12.04 -3.15
C LEU A 178 3.21 13.34 -3.25
N ASP A 179 1.95 13.28 -3.67
CA ASP A 179 1.07 14.45 -3.69
C ASP A 179 0.89 15.07 -2.30
N LYS A 180 0.80 14.24 -1.27
CA LYS A 180 0.70 14.69 0.13
C LYS A 180 2.02 15.23 0.63
N GLN A 181 3.12 14.54 0.34
CA GLN A 181 4.46 14.94 0.73
C GLN A 181 4.82 16.34 0.19
N PHE A 182 4.44 16.62 -1.06
CA PHE A 182 4.67 17.92 -1.69
C PHE A 182 3.49 18.89 -1.56
N SER A 183 2.43 18.52 -0.82
CA SER A 183 1.21 19.32 -0.62
C SER A 183 0.63 19.90 -1.92
N SER A 184 0.79 19.19 -3.03
CA SER A 184 0.45 19.67 -4.37
C SER A 184 0.25 18.50 -5.31
N ILE A 185 -0.76 18.59 -6.17
CA ILE A 185 -0.98 17.61 -7.24
C ILE A 185 -0.16 18.04 -8.45
N ASN A 186 0.72 17.16 -8.90
CA ASN A 186 1.57 17.40 -10.05
C ASN A 186 1.42 16.25 -11.05
N VAL A 187 0.80 16.53 -12.20
CA VAL A 187 0.51 15.52 -13.22
C VAL A 187 1.80 14.99 -13.82
N GLN A 188 2.79 15.85 -14.08
CA GLN A 188 4.08 15.42 -14.63
C GLN A 188 4.79 14.45 -13.69
N ARG A 189 4.85 14.76 -12.37
CA ARG A 189 5.41 13.85 -11.36
C ARG A 189 4.66 12.52 -11.35
N SER A 190 3.33 12.54 -11.46
CA SER A 190 2.54 11.32 -11.51
C SER A 190 2.87 10.48 -12.75
N MET A 191 3.00 11.12 -13.92
CA MET A 191 3.41 10.46 -15.16
C MET A 191 4.83 9.90 -15.09
N ASP A 192 5.76 10.61 -14.47
CA ASP A 192 7.14 10.15 -14.28
C ASP A 192 7.18 8.92 -13.37
N VAL A 193 6.44 8.94 -12.26
CA VAL A 193 6.28 7.79 -11.34
C VAL A 193 5.69 6.60 -12.08
N LEU A 194 4.57 6.79 -12.78
CA LEU A 194 3.89 5.74 -13.52
C LEU A 194 4.79 5.15 -14.61
N THR A 195 5.54 5.99 -15.32
CA THR A 195 6.45 5.54 -16.36
C THR A 195 7.59 4.70 -15.77
N ARG A 196 8.22 5.15 -14.68
CA ARG A 196 9.28 4.37 -14.01
C ARG A 196 8.78 3.03 -13.50
N ILE A 197 7.59 3.00 -12.88
CA ILE A 197 7.02 1.74 -12.39
C ILE A 197 6.65 0.82 -13.55
N TYR A 198 5.88 1.30 -14.53
CA TYR A 198 5.34 0.46 -15.61
C TYR A 198 6.39 0.01 -16.64
N THR A 199 7.56 0.65 -16.66
CA THR A 199 8.70 0.21 -17.49
C THR A 199 9.69 -0.70 -16.76
N ALA A 200 9.46 -0.99 -15.48
CA ALA A 200 10.38 -1.78 -14.67
C ALA A 200 10.16 -3.31 -14.83
N GLY A 201 11.28 -4.04 -14.83
CA GLY A 201 11.29 -5.50 -14.92
C GLY A 201 10.48 -6.01 -16.12
N ASN A 202 9.55 -6.94 -15.86
CA ASN A 202 8.76 -7.62 -16.87
C ASN A 202 7.35 -7.02 -17.07
N LEU A 203 7.02 -5.91 -16.41
CA LEU A 203 5.71 -5.26 -16.53
C LEU A 203 5.34 -4.88 -17.97
N PRO A 204 6.25 -4.38 -18.83
CA PRO A 204 5.92 -4.11 -20.23
C PRO A 204 5.43 -5.35 -20.98
N THR A 205 6.04 -6.51 -20.74
CA THR A 205 5.64 -7.78 -21.35
C THR A 205 4.28 -8.23 -20.82
N ILE A 206 4.07 -8.16 -19.50
CA ILE A 206 2.80 -8.51 -18.85
C ILE A 206 1.68 -7.65 -19.43
N PHE A 207 1.86 -6.33 -19.48
CA PHE A 207 0.85 -5.41 -20.00
C PHE A 207 0.56 -5.65 -21.48
N LYS A 208 1.57 -5.96 -22.28
CA LYS A 208 1.37 -6.30 -23.70
C LYS A 208 0.54 -7.57 -23.88
N LEU A 209 0.74 -8.59 -23.04
CA LEU A 209 0.07 -9.88 -23.14
C LEU A 209 -1.34 -9.88 -22.53
N GLU A 210 -1.58 -9.01 -21.55
CA GLU A 210 -2.82 -9.01 -20.75
C GLU A 210 -3.57 -7.69 -20.82
N ALA A 211 -3.27 -6.81 -21.78
CA ALA A 211 -3.90 -5.50 -21.93
C ALA A 211 -5.45 -5.56 -21.91
N GLU A 212 -6.03 -6.59 -22.52
CA GLU A 212 -7.47 -6.80 -22.61
C GLU A 212 -8.11 -7.21 -21.27
N GLN A 213 -7.31 -7.65 -20.30
CA GLN A 213 -7.76 -8.03 -18.96
C GLN A 213 -7.78 -6.85 -17.99
N PHE A 214 -7.23 -5.70 -18.39
CA PHE A 214 -7.25 -4.51 -17.56
C PHE A 214 -8.68 -4.01 -17.38
N ASN A 215 -9.15 -4.04 -16.14
CA ASN A 215 -10.42 -3.49 -15.74
C ASN A 215 -10.24 -2.74 -14.42
N MET A 216 -10.44 -1.42 -14.47
CA MET A 216 -10.61 -0.59 -13.28
C MET A 216 -12.10 -0.45 -13.03
N ASP A 217 -12.64 -1.27 -12.13
CA ASP A 217 -14.02 -1.14 -11.70
C ASP A 217 -14.12 0.01 -10.66
N PRO A 218 -14.72 1.16 -11.00
CA PRO A 218 -14.84 2.29 -10.08
C PRO A 218 -15.67 1.94 -8.84
N ASN A 219 -16.54 0.94 -8.93
CA ASN A 219 -17.36 0.51 -7.81
C ASN A 219 -16.51 -0.14 -6.70
N LEU A 220 -15.28 -0.61 -7.00
CA LEU A 220 -14.41 -1.22 -5.98
C LEU A 220 -14.02 -0.18 -4.93
N ILE A 221 -13.83 1.07 -5.37
CA ILE A 221 -13.49 2.21 -4.50
C ILE A 221 -14.69 2.57 -3.62
N LEU A 222 -15.89 2.58 -4.21
CA LEU A 222 -17.12 2.87 -3.47
C LEU A 222 -17.36 1.80 -2.40
N ARG A 223 -17.24 0.53 -2.77
CA ARG A 223 -17.43 -0.58 -1.85
C ARG A 223 -16.36 -0.63 -0.76
N SER A 224 -15.11 -0.35 -1.08
CA SER A 224 -14.04 -0.21 -0.08
C SER A 224 -14.39 0.86 0.94
N ASP A 225 -14.84 2.05 0.50
CA ASP A 225 -15.23 3.13 1.40
C ASP A 225 -16.42 2.75 2.31
N GLU A 226 -17.41 2.03 1.78
CA GLU A 226 -18.52 1.49 2.58
C GLU A 226 -18.01 0.52 3.66
N ILE A 227 -17.15 -0.43 3.29
CA ILE A 227 -16.57 -1.40 4.22
C ILE A 227 -15.80 -0.67 5.32
N HIS A 228 -14.94 0.29 4.98
CA HIS A 228 -14.17 1.05 5.97
C HIS A 228 -15.02 1.91 6.89
N LYS A 229 -16.08 2.54 6.37
CA LYS A 229 -17.05 3.28 7.19
C LYS A 229 -17.77 2.36 8.17
N ASN A 230 -18.13 1.16 7.73
CA ASN A 230 -18.77 0.17 8.60
C ASN A 230 -17.82 -0.31 9.70
N ILE A 231 -16.55 -0.58 9.37
CA ILE A 231 -15.53 -0.96 10.36
C ILE A 231 -15.27 0.19 11.35
N GLN A 232 -15.14 1.42 10.86
CA GLN A 232 -14.92 2.60 11.70
C GLN A 232 -16.09 2.87 12.66
N GLY A 233 -17.32 2.65 12.21
CA GLY A 233 -18.52 2.92 12.99
C GLY A 233 -18.60 4.38 13.43
N ILE A 234 -18.71 4.61 14.74
CA ILE A 234 -18.83 5.96 15.33
C ILE A 234 -17.48 6.59 15.73
N ASP A 235 -16.38 5.85 15.59
CA ASP A 235 -15.06 6.35 15.97
C ASP A 235 -14.53 7.37 14.94
N LEU A 236 -13.55 8.18 15.35
CA LEU A 236 -12.92 9.18 14.47
C LEU A 236 -12.05 8.58 13.36
N GLY A 237 -11.63 7.33 13.54
CA GLY A 237 -10.85 6.53 12.59
C GLY A 237 -10.74 5.10 13.11
N ILE A 238 -10.40 4.17 12.22
CA ILE A 238 -10.32 2.74 12.56
C ILE A 238 -9.16 2.48 13.55
N THR A 239 -7.98 3.00 13.22
CA THR A 239 -6.82 3.00 14.14
C THR A 239 -6.69 4.37 14.79
N LYS A 240 -6.56 4.38 16.12
CA LYS A 240 -6.49 5.60 16.93
C LYS A 240 -5.04 6.01 17.19
N GLY A 241 -4.82 7.31 17.42
CA GLY A 241 -3.56 7.83 17.96
C GLY A 241 -2.42 8.01 16.96
N VAL A 242 -2.68 8.00 15.65
CA VAL A 242 -1.67 8.41 14.66
C VAL A 242 -1.30 9.87 14.92
N LYS A 243 0.01 10.18 15.03
CA LYS A 243 0.48 11.56 15.21
C LYS A 243 -0.03 12.45 14.07
N PRO A 244 -0.37 13.73 14.33
CA PRO A 244 -0.93 14.62 13.31
C PRO A 244 -0.11 14.71 12.02
N PHE A 245 1.22 14.69 12.12
CA PHE A 245 2.12 14.70 10.97
C PHE A 245 1.95 13.46 10.07
N PHE A 246 1.77 12.28 10.65
CA PHE A 246 1.63 11.02 9.91
C PHE A 246 0.18 10.72 9.49
N ALA A 247 -0.80 11.37 10.11
CA ALA A 247 -2.22 11.17 9.83
C ALA A 247 -2.58 11.43 8.36
N ILE A 248 -1.90 12.37 7.68
CA ILE A 248 -2.12 12.58 6.25
C ILE A 248 -1.69 11.37 5.43
N PHE A 249 -0.67 10.62 5.84
CA PHE A 249 -0.08 9.51 5.08
C PHE A 249 -0.66 8.15 5.43
N ILE A 250 -0.97 7.90 6.71
CA ILE A 250 -1.43 6.59 7.20
C ILE A 250 -2.63 6.68 8.14
N GLY A 251 -3.31 7.83 8.20
CA GLY A 251 -4.57 7.96 8.93
C GLY A 251 -5.68 7.12 8.28
N THR A 252 -6.56 6.58 9.13
CA THR A 252 -7.64 5.65 8.76
C THR A 252 -9.01 6.23 9.10
N SER A 253 -9.20 7.53 8.81
CA SER A 253 -10.45 8.25 9.01
C SER A 253 -11.24 8.37 7.70
N TYR A 254 -12.47 7.87 7.72
CA TYR A 254 -13.38 7.74 6.59
C TYR A 254 -14.67 8.54 6.83
N SER A 255 -14.53 9.86 6.95
CA SER A 255 -15.66 10.80 7.08
C SER A 255 -15.88 11.64 5.82
N SER A 256 -15.58 11.08 4.64
CA SER A 256 -15.87 11.77 3.39
C SER A 256 -17.32 11.50 2.96
N THR A 257 -18.14 12.55 2.98
CA THR A 257 -19.45 12.49 2.32
C THR A 257 -19.24 12.34 0.82
N GLU A 258 -20.23 11.82 0.09
CA GLU A 258 -20.17 11.77 -1.38
C GLU A 258 -19.86 13.16 -1.99
N ALA A 259 -20.44 14.22 -1.40
CA ALA A 259 -20.15 15.60 -1.77
C ALA A 259 -18.66 15.97 -1.58
N SER A 260 -18.04 15.54 -0.49
CA SER A 260 -16.60 15.75 -0.23
C SER A 260 -15.73 15.03 -1.27
N ARG A 261 -16.11 13.81 -1.69
CA ARG A 261 -15.41 13.07 -2.74
C ARG A 261 -15.55 13.74 -4.11
N ASN A 262 -16.77 14.13 -4.47
CA ASN A 262 -17.05 14.83 -5.72
C ASN A 262 -16.29 16.17 -5.78
N MET A 263 -16.18 16.86 -4.65
CA MET A 263 -15.36 18.07 -4.54
C MET A 263 -13.85 17.78 -4.70
N GLN A 264 -13.33 16.72 -4.10
CA GLN A 264 -11.91 16.35 -4.30
C GLN A 264 -11.64 15.98 -5.77
N MET A 265 -12.54 15.24 -6.41
CA MET A 265 -12.45 14.90 -7.83
C MET A 265 -12.53 16.14 -8.73
N SER A 266 -13.43 17.09 -8.44
CA SER A 266 -13.54 18.33 -9.20
C SER A 266 -12.31 19.24 -9.03
N ILE A 267 -11.76 19.32 -7.81
CA ILE A 267 -10.49 20.01 -7.54
C ILE A 267 -9.36 19.36 -8.35
N ARG A 268 -9.26 18.02 -8.34
CA ARG A 268 -8.25 17.27 -9.12
C ARG A 268 -8.36 17.54 -10.61
N ARG A 269 -9.56 17.46 -11.18
CA ARG A 269 -9.82 17.78 -12.60
C ARG A 269 -9.44 19.23 -12.90
N SER A 270 -9.87 20.18 -12.09
CA SER A 270 -9.55 21.60 -12.27
C SER A 270 -8.04 21.86 -12.22
N LEU A 271 -7.32 21.22 -11.30
CA LEU A 271 -5.86 21.33 -11.20
C LEU A 271 -5.16 20.71 -12.40
N ALA A 272 -5.64 19.56 -12.90
CA ALA A 272 -5.10 18.93 -14.10
C ALA A 272 -5.34 19.78 -15.35
N GLN A 273 -6.54 20.34 -15.49
CA GLN A 273 -6.89 21.26 -16.59
C GLN A 273 -6.00 22.51 -16.58
N LYS A 274 -5.74 23.09 -15.40
CA LYS A 274 -4.77 24.19 -15.24
C LYS A 274 -3.34 23.81 -15.64
N GLN A 275 -3.00 22.53 -15.60
CA GLN A 275 -1.71 21.98 -16.03
C GLN A 275 -1.71 21.55 -17.51
N GLY A 276 -2.81 21.73 -18.24
CA GLY A 276 -2.93 21.37 -19.66
C GLY A 276 -3.36 19.93 -19.92
N PHE A 277 -3.87 19.22 -18.91
CA PHE A 277 -4.36 17.85 -19.01
C PHE A 277 -5.88 17.78 -18.84
N ASP A 278 -6.53 16.95 -19.66
CA ASP A 278 -7.96 16.67 -19.51
C ASP A 278 -8.15 15.29 -18.88
N ILE A 279 -8.80 15.24 -17.72
CA ILE A 279 -9.09 13.99 -17.00
C ILE A 279 -10.58 13.68 -17.21
N PRO A 280 -10.94 12.55 -17.83
CA PRO A 280 -12.32 12.22 -18.14
C PRO A 280 -13.20 12.10 -16.89
N GLU A 281 -14.50 12.32 -17.08
CA GLU A 281 -15.47 11.99 -16.05
C GLU A 281 -15.63 10.48 -15.95
N LEU A 282 -15.36 9.92 -14.76
CA LEU A 282 -15.75 8.55 -14.44
C LEU A 282 -17.25 8.57 -14.26
N THR A 283 -17.97 8.06 -15.27
CA THR A 283 -19.42 7.83 -15.24
C THR A 283 -19.75 6.55 -14.54
#